data_AF-A0A059EY97-F1
#
_entry.id   AF-A0A059EY97-F1
#
_cell.length_a   1.000
_cell.length_b   1.000
_cell.length_c   1.000
_cell.angle_alpha   90.00
_cell.angle_beta   90.00
_cell.angle_gamma   90.00
#
_symmetry.space_group_name_H-M   'P 1'
#
loop_
_entity.id
_entity.type
_entity.pdbx_description
1 polymer ?
#
loop_
_entity_poly.entity_id
_entity_poly.type
_entity_poly.pdbx_seq_one_letter_code
_entity_poly.pdbx_strand_id
1 'polypeptide(L)'
;MSIFVNRLDNILSKHKYNDQREILNYFYNLLNKEIENNGLNTFISHALTDLIYLNDKYKILNENRINILKREAFNHKILHLRATILDLISINYFDDTNIIDKPEKWIIDVIDNFITTFDLHKNSCVTLLKDFNTLFIDELESIFITKSTKFGSCGNILVLNLFLYEIFISKYFVYDFNKIINKFIKNIKENKSKKDHELKELAQKYYNKHFDYFFLYIFNFYYFF
;
A
#
# COMPACT_ATOMS: atom_id res chain seq x y z
N MET A 1 -5.77 -12.74 15.92
CA MET A 1 -6.04 -13.82 14.95
C MET A 1 -7.53 -13.80 14.59
N SER A 2 -7.87 -14.04 13.32
CA SER A 2 -9.27 -14.05 12.87
C SER A 2 -10.02 -15.28 13.43
N ILE A 3 -11.34 -15.20 13.56
CA ILE A 3 -12.19 -16.36 13.94
C ILE A 3 -11.99 -17.50 12.92
N PHE A 4 -11.81 -17.16 11.65
CA PHE A 4 -11.56 -18.12 10.58
C PHE A 4 -10.26 -18.89 10.78
N VAL A 5 -9.12 -18.19 10.96
CA VAL A 5 -7.82 -18.84 11.15
C VAL A 5 -7.80 -19.71 12.40
N ASN A 6 -8.44 -19.26 13.50
CA ASN A 6 -8.55 -20.04 14.73
C ASN A 6 -9.30 -21.36 14.49
N ARG A 7 -10.39 -21.32 13.71
CA ARG A 7 -11.15 -22.53 13.36
C ARG A 7 -10.32 -23.45 12.47
N LEU A 8 -9.63 -22.92 11.47
CA LEU A 8 -8.82 -23.71 10.56
C LEU A 8 -7.61 -24.33 11.27
N ASP A 9 -6.97 -23.59 12.17
CA ASP A 9 -5.88 -24.06 13.03
C ASP A 9 -6.35 -25.19 13.99
N ASN A 10 -7.53 -25.04 14.59
CA ASN A 10 -8.15 -26.08 15.42
C ASN A 10 -8.49 -27.36 14.64
N ILE A 11 -8.81 -27.25 13.35
CA ILE A 11 -8.99 -28.41 12.48
C ILE A 11 -7.61 -29.02 12.20
N LEU A 12 -6.68 -28.24 11.65
CA LEU A 12 -5.35 -28.72 11.25
C LEU A 12 -4.60 -29.42 12.39
N SER A 13 -4.63 -28.86 13.60
CA SER A 13 -3.98 -29.42 14.79
C SER A 13 -4.45 -30.82 15.20
N LYS A 14 -5.66 -31.23 14.78
CA LYS A 14 -6.23 -32.55 15.11
C LYS A 14 -6.00 -33.61 14.03
N HIS A 15 -5.56 -33.19 12.86
CA HIS A 15 -5.43 -34.03 11.68
C HIS A 15 -3.98 -34.43 11.41
N LYS A 16 -3.78 -35.53 10.67
CA LYS A 16 -2.43 -36.01 10.29
C LYS A 16 -1.86 -35.15 9.17
N TYR A 17 -0.54 -35.24 8.95
CA TYR A 17 0.18 -34.45 7.96
C TYR A 17 -0.46 -34.47 6.55
N ASN A 18 -0.91 -35.63 6.07
CA ASN A 18 -1.52 -35.74 4.74
C ASN A 18 -2.83 -34.94 4.64
N ASP A 19 -3.72 -35.08 5.63
CA ASP A 19 -4.97 -34.31 5.69
C ASP A 19 -4.68 -32.80 5.80
N GLN A 20 -3.71 -32.42 6.65
CA GLN A 20 -3.29 -31.02 6.79
C GLN A 20 -2.78 -30.47 5.45
N ARG A 21 -2.02 -31.29 4.71
CA ARG A 21 -1.50 -30.97 3.38
C ARG A 21 -2.62 -30.76 2.38
N GLU A 22 -3.62 -31.62 2.36
CA GLU A 22 -4.78 -31.47 1.47
C GLU A 22 -5.56 -30.18 1.78
N ILE A 23 -5.83 -29.91 3.06
CA ILE A 23 -6.56 -28.71 3.51
C ILE A 23 -5.81 -27.43 3.09
N LEU A 24 -4.51 -27.34 3.35
CA LEU A 24 -3.74 -26.14 3.00
C LEU A 24 -3.55 -25.96 1.49
N ASN A 25 -3.40 -27.05 0.72
CA ASN A 25 -3.37 -26.94 -0.74
C ASN A 25 -4.74 -26.51 -1.29
N TYR A 26 -5.84 -26.99 -0.71
CA TYR A 26 -7.18 -26.54 -1.09
C TYR A 26 -7.35 -25.03 -0.80
N PHE A 27 -6.97 -24.57 0.39
CA PHE A 27 -7.04 -23.15 0.74
C PHE A 27 -6.17 -22.29 -0.18
N TYR A 28 -4.93 -22.72 -0.47
CA TYR A 28 -4.05 -22.06 -1.44
C TYR A 28 -4.71 -21.93 -2.82
N ASN A 29 -5.24 -23.04 -3.36
CA ASN A 29 -5.83 -23.06 -4.70
C ASN A 29 -7.08 -22.17 -4.78
N LEU A 30 -7.90 -22.17 -3.73
CA LEU A 30 -9.07 -21.29 -3.65
C LEU A 30 -8.65 -19.82 -3.60
N LEU A 31 -7.66 -19.48 -2.78
CA LEU A 31 -7.14 -18.11 -2.70
C LEU A 31 -6.51 -17.65 -4.02
N ASN A 32 -5.78 -18.53 -4.72
CA ASN A 32 -5.22 -18.24 -6.04
C ASN A 32 -6.30 -17.84 -7.04
N LYS A 33 -7.38 -18.62 -7.12
CA LYS A 33 -8.51 -18.32 -7.98
C LYS A 33 -9.18 -17.00 -7.62
N GLU A 34 -9.31 -16.70 -6.33
CA GLU A 34 -9.88 -15.42 -5.87
C GLU A 34 -8.98 -14.23 -6.25
N ILE A 35 -7.66 -14.38 -6.15
CA ILE A 35 -6.70 -13.35 -6.59
C ILE A 35 -6.80 -13.09 -8.09
N GLU A 36 -6.87 -14.14 -8.91
CA GLU A 36 -7.02 -14.03 -10.37
C GLU A 36 -8.30 -13.27 -10.75
N ASN A 37 -9.41 -13.50 -10.05
CA ASN A 37 -10.70 -12.89 -10.38
C ASN A 37 -10.85 -11.46 -9.83
N ASN A 38 -10.35 -11.21 -8.62
CA ASN A 38 -10.71 -10.00 -7.86
C ASN A 38 -9.51 -9.10 -7.52
N GLY A 39 -8.28 -9.58 -7.71
CA GLY A 39 -7.07 -8.88 -7.26
C GLY A 39 -7.03 -8.67 -5.74
N LEU A 40 -6.07 -7.89 -5.24
CA LEU A 40 -5.96 -7.65 -3.80
C LEU A 40 -7.05 -6.68 -3.28
N ASN A 41 -7.88 -7.20 -2.38
CA ASN A 41 -8.88 -6.48 -1.59
C ASN A 41 -8.79 -6.88 -0.10
N THR A 42 -9.66 -6.34 0.76
CA THR A 42 -9.65 -6.62 2.21
C THR A 42 -9.79 -8.10 2.55
N PHE A 43 -10.70 -8.80 1.88
CA PHE A 43 -10.91 -10.22 2.10
C PHE A 43 -9.66 -11.03 1.73
N ILE A 44 -9.09 -10.76 0.56
CA ILE A 44 -7.88 -11.44 0.07
C ILE A 44 -6.66 -11.09 0.93
N SER A 45 -6.54 -9.85 1.40
CA SER A 45 -5.50 -9.45 2.37
C SER A 45 -5.59 -10.31 3.64
N HIS A 46 -6.78 -10.47 4.20
CA HIS A 46 -6.98 -11.35 5.36
C HIS A 46 -6.62 -12.79 5.04
N ALA A 47 -7.21 -13.36 4.00
CA ALA A 47 -6.99 -14.75 3.61
C ALA A 47 -5.51 -15.05 3.34
N LEU A 48 -4.80 -14.13 2.70
CA LEU A 48 -3.36 -14.26 2.43
C LEU A 48 -2.55 -14.23 3.74
N THR A 49 -2.85 -13.31 4.66
CA THR A 49 -2.17 -13.28 5.96
C THR A 49 -2.47 -14.52 6.80
N ASP A 50 -3.69 -15.04 6.72
CA ASP A 50 -4.12 -16.26 7.41
C ASP A 50 -3.40 -17.48 6.83
N LEU A 51 -3.26 -17.58 5.50
CA LEU A 51 -2.51 -18.64 4.83
C LEU A 51 -1.01 -18.59 5.17
N ILE A 52 -0.41 -17.41 5.19
CA ILE A 52 0.99 -17.22 5.59
C ILE A 52 1.19 -17.71 7.02
N TYR A 53 0.35 -17.28 7.95
CA TYR A 53 0.40 -17.70 9.34
C TYR A 53 0.33 -19.23 9.50
N LEU A 54 -0.65 -19.87 8.83
CA LEU A 54 -0.81 -21.32 8.89
C LEU A 54 0.39 -22.03 8.26
N ASN A 55 0.90 -21.52 7.13
CA ASN A 55 2.06 -22.13 6.51
C ASN A 55 3.33 -21.99 7.37
N ASP A 56 3.50 -20.89 8.08
CA ASP A 56 4.62 -20.73 9.02
C ASP A 56 4.54 -21.69 10.20
N LYS A 57 3.33 -21.98 10.68
CA LYS A 57 3.12 -22.92 11.79
C LYS A 57 3.31 -24.38 11.38
N TYR A 58 2.76 -24.79 10.24
CA TYR A 58 2.74 -26.20 9.83
C TYR A 58 3.83 -26.59 8.83
N LYS A 59 4.45 -25.60 8.14
CA LYS A 59 5.52 -25.78 7.14
C LYS A 59 5.20 -26.83 6.07
N ILE A 60 3.98 -26.76 5.54
CA ILE A 60 3.42 -27.73 4.59
C ILE A 60 3.60 -27.29 3.14
N LEU A 61 3.32 -26.01 2.85
CA LEU A 61 3.45 -25.44 1.52
C LEU A 61 4.87 -24.91 1.35
N ASN A 62 5.41 -25.09 0.15
CA ASN A 62 6.69 -24.49 -0.23
C ASN A 62 6.61 -22.96 -0.11
N GLU A 63 7.55 -22.35 0.63
CA GLU A 63 7.59 -20.90 0.84
C GLU A 63 7.63 -20.11 -0.47
N ASN A 64 8.27 -20.65 -1.51
CA ASN A 64 8.26 -20.03 -2.85
C ASN A 64 6.85 -19.96 -3.44
N ARG A 65 5.98 -20.95 -3.20
CA ARG A 65 4.59 -20.92 -3.70
C ARG A 65 3.78 -19.80 -3.03
N ILE A 66 3.98 -19.60 -1.73
CA ILE A 66 3.33 -18.50 -0.99
C ILE A 66 3.84 -17.14 -1.49
N ASN A 67 5.15 -17.02 -1.74
CA ASN A 67 5.74 -15.80 -2.26
C ASN A 67 5.25 -15.46 -3.68
N ILE A 68 5.09 -16.47 -4.56
CA ILE A 68 4.50 -16.30 -5.90
C ILE A 68 3.07 -15.77 -5.78
N LEU A 69 2.23 -16.43 -4.96
CA LEU A 69 0.85 -16.02 -4.75
C LEU A 69 0.73 -14.58 -4.22
N LYS A 70 1.56 -14.24 -3.22
CA LYS A 70 1.65 -12.87 -2.69
C LYS A 70 2.05 -11.88 -3.79
N ARG A 71 3.03 -12.24 -4.63
CA ARG A 71 3.50 -11.38 -5.71
C ARG A 71 2.43 -11.15 -6.77
N GLU A 72 1.65 -12.17 -7.12
CA GLU A 72 0.54 -12.06 -8.07
C GLU A 72 -0.54 -11.10 -7.54
N ALA A 73 -0.95 -11.24 -6.28
CA ALA A 73 -1.89 -10.32 -5.63
C ALA A 73 -1.39 -8.87 -5.67
N PHE A 74 -0.10 -8.67 -5.37
CA PHE A 74 0.53 -7.34 -5.41
C PHE A 74 0.59 -6.77 -6.83
N ASN A 75 0.97 -7.57 -7.82
CA ASN A 75 1.03 -7.13 -9.21
C ASN A 75 -0.36 -6.69 -9.72
N HIS A 76 -1.41 -7.46 -9.41
CA HIS A 76 -2.79 -7.08 -9.75
C HIS A 76 -3.17 -5.73 -9.15
N LYS A 77 -2.81 -5.53 -7.87
CA LYS A 77 -3.09 -4.27 -7.18
C LYS A 77 -2.34 -3.10 -7.78
N ILE A 78 -1.07 -3.28 -8.11
CA ILE A 78 -0.24 -2.27 -8.76
C ILE A 78 -0.84 -1.86 -10.10
N LEU A 79 -1.27 -2.81 -10.93
CA LEU A 79 -1.89 -2.49 -12.22
C LEU A 79 -3.16 -1.65 -12.05
N HIS A 80 -4.00 -1.98 -11.06
CA HIS A 80 -5.19 -1.19 -10.74
C HIS A 80 -4.84 0.24 -10.27
N LEU A 81 -3.87 0.37 -9.36
CA LEU A 81 -3.43 1.68 -8.88
C LEU A 81 -2.78 2.50 -9.99
N ARG A 82 -1.99 1.87 -10.87
CA ARG A 82 -1.41 2.52 -12.05
C ARG A 82 -2.49 3.13 -12.93
N ALA A 83 -3.53 2.36 -13.26
CA ALA A 83 -4.67 2.87 -14.03
C ALA A 83 -5.33 4.04 -13.30
N THR A 84 -5.62 3.90 -12.01
CA THR A 84 -6.20 4.97 -11.17
C THR A 84 -5.36 6.25 -11.21
N ILE A 85 -4.04 6.13 -11.07
CA ILE A 85 -3.11 7.26 -11.10
C ILE A 85 -3.13 7.91 -12.47
N LEU A 86 -2.95 7.14 -13.54
CA LEU A 86 -2.90 7.66 -14.91
C LEU A 86 -4.20 8.35 -15.33
N ASP A 87 -5.35 7.83 -14.88
CA ASP A 87 -6.67 8.42 -15.18
C ASP A 87 -6.93 9.73 -14.43
N LEU A 88 -6.28 9.92 -13.28
CA LEU A 88 -6.51 11.07 -12.38
C LEU A 88 -5.42 12.14 -12.45
N ILE A 89 -4.29 11.86 -13.11
CA ILE A 89 -3.29 12.90 -13.42
C ILE A 89 -3.94 13.94 -14.33
N SER A 90 -4.10 15.14 -13.80
CA SER A 90 -4.70 16.27 -14.52
C SER A 90 -3.68 17.38 -14.82
N ILE A 91 -2.48 17.27 -14.23
CA ILE A 91 -1.42 18.29 -14.32
C ILE A 91 -0.29 17.77 -15.18
N ASN A 92 0.20 18.63 -16.08
CA ASN A 92 1.46 18.39 -16.76
C ASN A 92 2.64 18.81 -15.86
N TYR A 93 3.32 17.84 -15.24
CA TYR A 93 4.42 18.11 -14.31
C TYR A 93 5.66 18.74 -14.97
N PHE A 94 5.73 18.76 -16.29
CA PHE A 94 6.84 19.37 -17.03
C PHE A 94 6.68 20.90 -17.16
N ASP A 95 5.49 21.43 -16.87
CA ASP A 95 5.15 22.84 -16.92
C ASP A 95 5.46 23.58 -15.60
N ASP A 96 5.34 24.90 -15.65
CA ASP A 96 5.52 25.77 -14.50
C ASP A 96 4.18 26.28 -13.96
N THR A 97 4.09 26.31 -12.63
CA THR A 97 3.02 26.94 -11.86
C THR A 97 3.60 27.73 -10.70
N ASN A 98 2.86 28.76 -10.28
CA ASN A 98 3.13 29.50 -9.03
C ASN A 98 2.26 29.00 -7.87
N ILE A 99 1.26 28.15 -8.13
CA ILE A 99 0.26 27.71 -7.15
C ILE A 99 0.50 26.24 -6.82
N ILE A 100 0.87 25.99 -5.56
CA ILE A 100 1.03 24.66 -4.97
C ILE A 100 0.39 24.73 -3.59
N ASP A 101 -0.86 24.31 -3.49
CA ASP A 101 -1.71 24.53 -2.31
C ASP A 101 -2.26 23.24 -1.70
N LYS A 102 -2.46 22.18 -2.50
CA LYS A 102 -3.00 20.90 -2.04
C LYS A 102 -2.44 19.69 -2.82
N PRO A 103 -2.47 18.49 -2.21
CA PRO A 103 -2.20 17.23 -2.90
C PRO A 103 -3.24 16.94 -3.99
N GLU A 104 -2.86 16.11 -4.95
CA GLU A 104 -3.72 15.69 -6.04
C GLU A 104 -4.71 14.59 -5.63
N LYS A 105 -5.81 14.50 -6.38
CA LYS A 105 -6.85 13.51 -6.13
C LYS A 105 -6.31 12.08 -6.19
N TRP A 106 -5.41 11.78 -7.13
CA TRP A 106 -4.89 10.42 -7.28
C TRP A 106 -4.22 9.88 -6.01
N ILE A 107 -3.46 10.71 -5.27
CA ILE A 107 -2.77 10.22 -4.07
C ILE A 107 -3.74 10.05 -2.90
N ILE A 108 -4.77 10.89 -2.84
CA ILE A 108 -5.85 10.77 -1.86
C ILE A 108 -6.60 9.45 -2.10
N ASP A 109 -7.01 9.20 -3.35
CA ASP A 109 -7.72 7.98 -3.74
C ASP A 109 -6.85 6.73 -3.51
N VAL A 110 -5.53 6.81 -3.71
CA VAL A 110 -4.58 5.74 -3.36
C VAL A 110 -4.56 5.47 -1.85
N ILE A 111 -4.48 6.51 -1.01
CA ILE A 111 -4.48 6.35 0.45
C ILE A 111 -5.79 5.72 0.92
N ASP A 112 -6.93 6.20 0.42
CA ASP A 112 -8.25 5.63 0.74
C ASP A 112 -8.36 4.18 0.27
N ASN A 113 -7.77 3.86 -0.89
CA ASN A 113 -7.70 2.49 -1.39
C ASN A 113 -6.86 1.59 -0.46
N PHE A 114 -5.80 2.11 0.16
CA PHE A 114 -4.98 1.33 1.09
C PHE A 114 -5.70 1.09 2.40
N ILE A 115 -6.38 2.12 2.92
CA ILE A 115 -7.22 2.02 4.13
C ILE A 115 -8.33 0.98 3.94
N THR A 116 -8.93 0.91 2.76
CA THR A 116 -9.98 -0.07 2.47
C THR A 116 -9.42 -1.47 2.18
N THR A 117 -8.23 -1.58 1.58
CA THR A 117 -7.65 -2.87 1.18
C THR A 117 -6.92 -3.59 2.31
N PHE A 118 -6.17 -2.87 3.12
CA PHE A 118 -5.39 -3.44 4.21
C PHE A 118 -6.12 -3.14 5.51
N ASP A 119 -6.42 -4.16 6.32
CA ASP A 119 -6.95 -3.92 7.66
C ASP A 119 -5.82 -3.41 8.56
N LEU A 120 -5.68 -2.09 8.62
CA LEU A 120 -4.57 -1.41 9.28
C LEU A 120 -4.61 -1.53 10.82
N HIS A 121 -5.67 -2.12 11.39
CA HIS A 121 -5.75 -2.47 12.81
C HIS A 121 -5.10 -3.83 13.11
N LYS A 122 -4.82 -4.65 12.09
CA LYS A 122 -4.17 -5.95 12.25
C LYS A 122 -2.72 -5.89 11.82
N ASN A 123 -1.82 -6.19 12.76
CA ASN A 123 -0.38 -6.24 12.52
C ASN A 123 0.02 -7.11 11.31
N SER A 124 -0.68 -8.23 11.06
CA SER A 124 -0.39 -9.08 9.90
C SER A 124 -0.68 -8.38 8.56
N CYS A 125 -1.76 -7.59 8.49
CA CYS A 125 -2.10 -6.80 7.31
C CYS A 125 -1.18 -5.56 7.17
N VAL A 126 -0.71 -4.98 8.29
CA VAL A 126 0.32 -3.94 8.27
C VAL A 126 1.65 -4.50 7.71
N THR A 127 2.05 -5.71 8.09
CA THR A 127 3.22 -6.39 7.50
C THR A 127 3.02 -6.63 6.01
N LEU A 128 1.82 -7.04 5.58
CA LEU A 128 1.50 -7.21 4.17
C LEU A 128 1.60 -5.88 3.39
N LEU A 129 1.09 -4.78 3.96
CA LEU A 129 1.23 -3.43 3.38
C LEU A 129 2.72 -3.04 3.29
N LYS A 130 3.53 -3.35 4.30
CA LYS A 130 4.97 -3.07 4.27
C LYS A 130 5.67 -3.78 3.11
N ASP A 131 5.34 -5.05 2.88
CA ASP A 131 5.87 -5.81 1.75
C ASP A 131 5.41 -5.21 0.41
N PHE A 132 4.16 -4.77 0.34
CA PHE A 132 3.58 -4.13 -0.84
C PHE A 132 4.21 -2.76 -1.15
N ASN A 133 4.47 -1.95 -0.12
CA ASN A 133 4.90 -0.56 -0.23
C ASN A 133 6.14 -0.39 -1.12
N THR A 134 7.12 -1.29 -1.01
CA THR A 134 8.34 -1.21 -1.84
C THR A 134 8.01 -1.29 -3.33
N LEU A 135 7.11 -2.20 -3.70
CA LEU A 135 6.70 -2.37 -5.10
C LEU A 135 5.87 -1.20 -5.61
N PHE A 136 5.04 -0.62 -4.75
CA PHE A 136 4.29 0.57 -5.09
C PHE A 136 5.19 1.79 -5.29
N ILE A 137 6.23 1.96 -4.46
CA ILE A 137 7.23 3.02 -4.64
C ILE A 137 7.98 2.87 -5.97
N ASP A 138 8.40 1.65 -6.31
CA ASP A 138 9.03 1.37 -7.61
C ASP A 138 8.10 1.72 -8.77
N GLU A 139 6.79 1.48 -8.61
CA GLU A 139 5.80 1.85 -9.61
C GLU A 139 5.62 3.36 -9.74
N LEU A 140 5.58 4.12 -8.64
CA LEU A 140 5.53 5.58 -8.70
C LEU A 140 6.75 6.15 -9.45
N GLU A 141 7.94 5.60 -9.20
CA GLU A 141 9.14 5.97 -9.96
C GLU A 141 8.96 5.66 -11.46
N SER A 142 8.39 4.50 -11.80
CA SER A 142 8.14 4.06 -13.18
C SER A 142 7.13 4.95 -13.93
N ILE A 143 6.12 5.46 -13.23
CA ILE A 143 5.07 6.32 -13.80
C ILE A 143 5.62 7.73 -14.07
N PHE A 144 6.31 8.32 -13.10
CA PHE A 144 6.60 9.75 -13.13
C PHE A 144 8.01 10.10 -13.62
N ILE A 145 9.03 9.31 -13.27
CA ILE A 145 10.42 9.65 -13.59
C ILE A 145 10.77 9.14 -15.00
N THR A 146 10.81 10.05 -15.96
CA THR A 146 11.32 9.76 -17.31
C THR A 146 12.82 10.07 -17.40
N LYS A 147 13.54 9.34 -18.26
CA LYS A 147 14.99 9.57 -18.47
C LYS A 147 15.29 10.83 -19.29
N SER A 148 14.33 11.34 -20.06
CA SER A 148 14.54 12.35 -21.10
C SER A 148 14.18 13.77 -20.68
N THR A 149 13.31 13.95 -19.68
CA THR A 149 12.76 15.28 -19.35
C THR A 149 12.62 15.49 -17.85
N LYS A 150 13.09 16.65 -17.39
CA LYS A 150 12.94 17.12 -16.00
C LYS A 150 11.65 17.90 -15.83
N PHE A 151 11.06 17.79 -14.64
CA PHE A 151 9.85 18.51 -14.24
C PHE A 151 10.08 20.03 -14.18
N GLY A 152 9.03 20.81 -14.49
CA GLY A 152 8.97 22.23 -14.18
C GLY A 152 8.63 22.43 -12.70
N SER A 153 8.16 23.62 -12.31
CA SER A 153 7.75 23.86 -10.91
C SER A 153 6.49 23.06 -10.52
N CYS A 154 5.70 22.55 -11.47
CA CYS A 154 4.63 21.59 -11.19
C CYS A 154 5.16 20.28 -10.55
N GLY A 155 6.44 19.92 -10.75
CA GLY A 155 7.06 18.76 -10.10
C GLY A 155 7.03 18.83 -8.56
N ASN A 156 6.90 20.02 -7.97
CA ASN A 156 6.71 20.16 -6.53
C ASN A 156 5.38 19.57 -6.03
N ILE A 157 4.36 19.45 -6.89
CA ILE A 157 3.08 18.81 -6.55
C ILE A 157 3.29 17.30 -6.37
N LEU A 158 4.15 16.67 -7.20
CA LEU A 158 4.53 15.27 -7.00
C LEU A 158 5.24 15.07 -5.67
N VAL A 159 6.17 15.96 -5.34
CA VAL A 159 6.87 15.92 -4.04
C VAL A 159 5.89 16.12 -2.89
N LEU A 160 4.93 17.04 -3.02
CA LEU A 160 3.84 17.23 -2.05
C LEU A 160 3.00 15.95 -1.86
N ASN A 161 2.65 15.27 -2.94
CA ASN A 161 1.92 14.00 -2.89
C ASN A 161 2.74 12.91 -2.17
N LEU A 162 4.05 12.82 -2.43
CA LEU A 162 4.94 11.89 -1.74
C LEU A 162 5.06 12.19 -0.24
N PHE A 163 5.11 13.47 0.16
CA PHE A 163 5.08 13.83 1.58
C PHE A 163 3.75 13.45 2.25
N LEU A 164 2.61 13.63 1.57
CA LEU A 164 1.33 13.17 2.09
C LEU A 164 1.34 11.64 2.32
N TYR A 165 1.87 10.90 1.35
CA TYR A 165 2.01 9.45 1.44
C TYR A 165 2.98 9.00 2.54
N GLU A 166 4.12 9.69 2.71
CA GLU A 166 5.07 9.46 3.80
C GLU A 166 4.38 9.59 5.15
N ILE A 167 3.61 10.67 5.37
CA ILE A 167 2.90 10.91 6.63
C ILE A 167 1.92 9.76 6.92
N PHE A 168 1.17 9.31 5.91
CA PHE A 168 0.25 8.19 6.04
C PHE A 168 0.98 6.89 6.42
N ILE A 169 2.01 6.48 5.68
CA ILE A 169 2.72 5.22 5.92
C ILE A 169 3.46 5.22 7.25
N SER A 170 4.02 6.36 7.65
CA SER A 170 4.78 6.51 8.90
C SER A 170 3.95 6.27 10.16
N LYS A 171 2.61 6.27 10.06
CA LYS A 171 1.74 5.86 11.16
C LYS A 171 1.76 4.36 11.45
N TYR A 172 2.16 3.54 10.49
CA TYR A 172 2.04 2.08 10.57
C TYR A 172 3.39 1.37 10.65
N PHE A 173 4.41 1.88 9.95
CA PHE A 173 5.75 1.32 10.02
C PHE A 173 6.81 2.33 9.58
N VAL A 174 8.05 2.10 10.03
CA VAL A 174 9.22 2.89 9.61
C VAL A 174 9.64 2.48 8.20
N TYR A 175 9.78 3.47 7.31
CA TYR A 175 10.27 3.33 5.95
C TYR A 175 11.11 4.54 5.56
N ASP A 176 12.21 4.34 4.84
CA ASP A 176 13.09 5.44 4.40
C ASP A 176 12.57 6.09 3.12
N PHE A 177 11.73 7.11 3.28
CA PHE A 177 11.21 7.90 2.17
C PHE A 177 12.23 8.89 1.59
N ASN A 178 13.32 9.19 2.30
CA ASN A 178 14.29 10.19 1.83
C ASN A 178 14.89 9.79 0.49
N LYS A 179 15.18 8.50 0.30
CA LYS A 179 15.75 8.01 -0.96
C LYS A 179 14.85 8.31 -2.16
N ILE A 180 13.55 8.04 -2.05
CA ILE A 180 12.60 8.25 -3.15
C ILE A 180 12.28 9.73 -3.34
N ILE A 181 12.04 10.48 -2.26
CA ILE A 181 11.76 11.93 -2.33
C ILE A 181 12.93 12.66 -2.98
N ASN A 182 14.16 12.34 -2.59
CA ASN A 182 15.35 12.93 -3.20
C ASN A 182 15.50 12.60 -4.70
N LYS A 183 15.05 11.43 -5.16
CA LYS A 183 15.02 11.11 -6.60
C LYS A 183 14.06 12.03 -7.33
N PHE A 184 12.85 12.24 -6.80
CA PHE A 184 11.85 13.12 -7.40
C PHE A 184 12.32 14.59 -7.42
N ILE A 185 12.87 15.09 -6.31
CA ILE A 185 13.43 16.45 -6.23
C ILE A 185 14.55 16.66 -7.26
N LYS A 186 15.48 15.69 -7.40
CA LYS A 186 16.56 15.77 -8.40
C LYS A 186 16.06 15.82 -9.85
N ASN A 187 14.85 15.33 -10.09
CA ASN A 187 14.21 15.37 -11.39
C ASN A 187 13.43 16.67 -11.67
N ILE A 188 13.40 17.62 -10.73
CA ILE A 188 12.90 18.98 -10.94
C ILE A 188 14.03 19.83 -11.55
N LYS A 189 13.68 20.73 -12.48
CA LYS A 189 14.63 21.71 -13.04
C LYS A 189 15.24 22.57 -11.92
N GLU A 190 16.51 22.93 -12.10
CA GLU A 190 17.25 23.76 -11.14
C GLU A 190 16.52 25.09 -10.89
N ASN A 191 16.56 25.58 -9.65
CA ASN A 191 15.86 26.78 -9.16
C ASN A 191 14.31 26.73 -9.19
N LYS A 192 13.70 25.60 -9.59
CA LYS A 192 12.24 25.43 -9.57
C LYS A 192 11.73 24.59 -8.39
N SER A 193 12.63 23.91 -7.67
CA SER A 193 12.27 23.19 -6.46
C SER A 193 11.93 24.16 -5.34
N LYS A 194 10.80 23.93 -4.68
CA LYS A 194 10.49 24.54 -3.39
C LYS A 194 11.36 23.91 -2.30
N LYS A 195 11.41 24.58 -1.15
CA LYS A 195 12.07 24.07 0.04
C LYS A 195 11.23 22.94 0.64
N ASP A 196 11.87 21.84 1.02
CA ASP A 196 11.20 20.63 1.51
C ASP A 196 10.28 20.90 2.70
N HIS A 197 10.69 21.77 3.64
CA HIS A 197 9.88 22.10 4.81
C HIS A 197 8.55 22.74 4.45
N GLU A 198 8.50 23.61 3.42
CA GLU A 198 7.26 24.26 2.98
C GLU A 198 6.27 23.21 2.46
N LEU A 199 6.74 22.26 1.64
CA LEU A 199 5.91 21.20 1.09
C LEU A 199 5.46 20.21 2.17
N LYS A 200 6.34 19.87 3.12
CA LYS A 200 6.03 18.96 4.22
C LYS A 200 5.00 19.57 5.19
N GLU A 201 5.10 20.86 5.49
CA GLU A 201 4.10 21.59 6.28
C GLU A 201 2.73 21.60 5.60
N LEU A 202 2.68 21.84 4.29
CA LEU A 202 1.44 21.77 3.51
C LEU A 202 0.83 20.37 3.54
N ALA A 203 1.63 19.33 3.32
CA ALA A 203 1.20 17.94 3.40
C ALA A 203 0.62 17.61 4.79
N GLN A 204 1.32 18.01 5.86
CA GLN A 204 0.88 17.79 7.24
C GLN A 204 -0.44 18.52 7.54
N LYS A 205 -0.56 19.78 7.14
CA LYS A 205 -1.79 20.56 7.32
C LYS A 205 -2.97 19.92 6.59
N TYR A 206 -2.74 19.45 5.36
CA TYR A 206 -3.75 18.73 4.60
C TYR A 206 -4.13 17.41 5.29
N TYR A 207 -3.13 16.64 5.72
CA TYR A 207 -3.33 15.36 6.36
C TYR A 207 -4.18 15.48 7.63
N ASN A 208 -3.85 16.41 8.52
CA ASN A 208 -4.59 16.63 9.77
C ASN A 208 -6.03 17.06 9.52
N LYS A 209 -6.28 17.83 8.46
CA LYS A 209 -7.62 18.30 8.12
C LYS A 209 -8.51 17.18 7.55
N HIS A 210 -7.94 16.25 6.80
CA HIS A 210 -8.70 15.31 5.97
C HIS A 210 -8.64 13.85 6.44
N PHE A 211 -7.57 13.43 7.12
CA PHE A 211 -7.35 12.04 7.52
C PHE A 211 -7.32 11.82 9.04
N ASP A 212 -6.94 12.82 9.86
CA ASP A 212 -6.88 12.63 11.32
C ASP A 212 -8.25 12.50 11.99
N TYR A 213 -9.31 13.10 11.43
CA TYR A 213 -10.68 12.91 11.94
C TYR A 213 -11.15 11.44 11.86
N PHE A 214 -10.64 10.68 10.88
CA PHE A 214 -10.93 9.24 10.75
C PHE A 214 -10.29 8.41 11.87
N PHE A 215 -9.09 8.78 12.33
CA PHE A 215 -8.40 8.09 13.41
C PHE A 215 -9.06 8.30 14.77
N LEU A 216 -9.54 9.52 15.06
CA LEU A 216 -10.22 9.84 16.32
C LEU A 216 -11.60 9.17 16.47
N TYR A 217 -12.35 9.02 15.36
CA TYR A 217 -13.67 8.38 15.41
C TYR A 217 -13.60 6.85 15.48
N ILE A 218 -12.63 6.23 14.81
CA ILE A 218 -12.47 4.76 14.84
C ILE A 218 -11.89 4.29 16.18
N PHE A 219 -10.99 5.05 16.82
CA PHE A 219 -10.48 4.70 18.15
C PHE A 219 -11.56 4.77 19.25
N ASN A 220 -12.52 5.68 19.14
CA ASN A 220 -13.61 5.80 20.13
C ASN A 220 -14.68 4.71 19.99
N PHE A 221 -14.83 4.08 18.83
CA PHE A 221 -15.82 3.01 18.64
C PHE A 221 -15.38 1.66 19.21
N TYR A 222 -14.07 1.39 19.28
CA TYR A 222 -13.55 0.13 19.82
C TYR A 222 -13.35 0.11 21.35
N TYR A 223 -13.59 1.23 22.03
CA TYR A 223 -13.61 1.28 23.50
C TYR A 223 -15.02 1.11 24.11
N PHE A 224 -16.04 0.87 23.28
CA PHE A 224 -17.45 0.73 23.70
C PHE A 224 -18.06 -0.66 23.44
N PHE A 225 -17.27 -1.66 23.06
CA PHE A 225 -17.67 -3.08 23.00
C PHE A 225 -16.61 -3.97 23.65
#